data_AF-A0AAJ4N0D0-F1
#
_entry.id   AF-A0AAJ4N0D0-F1
#
_cell.length_a   1.000
_cell.length_b   1.000
_cell.length_c   1.000
_cell.angle_alpha   90.00
_cell.angle_beta   90.00
_cell.angle_gamma   90.00
#
_symmetry.space_group_name_H-M   'P 1'
#
loop_
_entity.id
_entity.type
_entity.pdbx_description
1 polymer ?
#
loop_
_entity_poly.entity_id
_entity_poly.type
_entity_poly.pdbx_seq_one_letter_code
_entity_poly.pdbx_strand_id
1 'polypeptide(L)'
;MASVSQMILLRLQMERRSRDERQKLIMNWIRDTFGLLPGLDVESPRERAMRFLEEALELCQAAGLTQGDVYNMARYTYGRPAGVLAQEAGGVAVTLYALCEVLGISAAQAEFDEIGRVMDISPDKFQARHVAKMEKGI
;
A
#
# COMPACT_ATOMS: atom_id res chain seq x y z
N MET A 1 26.99 -1.43 29.16
CA MET A 1 25.56 -1.23 28.90
C MET A 1 25.43 -0.33 27.68
N ALA A 2 24.58 -0.69 26.70
CA ALA A 2 24.33 0.20 25.56
C ALA A 2 23.62 1.48 26.02
N SER A 3 23.92 2.62 25.40
CA SER A 3 23.24 3.88 25.72
C SER A 3 21.79 3.86 25.24
N VAL A 4 20.94 4.72 25.82
CA VAL A 4 19.53 4.88 25.39
C VAL A 4 19.45 5.15 23.89
N SER A 5 20.34 6.00 23.36
CA SER A 5 20.41 6.29 21.92
C SER A 5 20.78 5.05 21.08
N GLN A 6 21.71 4.22 21.56
CA GLN A 6 22.06 2.96 20.88
C GLN A 6 20.89 1.98 20.87
N MET A 7 20.11 1.91 21.96
CA MET A 7 18.92 1.06 22.02
C MET A 7 17.81 1.52 21.07
N ILE A 8 17.58 2.84 20.96
CA ILE A 8 16.58 3.41 20.05
C ILE A 8 16.97 3.12 18.59
N LEU A 9 18.23 3.37 18.22
CA LEU A 9 18.72 3.08 16.88
C LEU A 9 18.59 1.60 16.52
N LEU A 10 18.92 0.70 17.45
CA LEU A 10 18.77 -0.72 17.25
C LEU A 10 17.29 -1.11 17.02
N ARG A 11 16.37 -0.55 17.80
CA ARG A 11 14.93 -0.78 17.63
C ARG A 11 14.43 -0.32 16.25
N LEU A 12 14.82 0.88 15.82
CA LEU A 12 14.44 1.40 14.50
C LEU A 12 15.04 0.56 13.36
N GLN A 13 16.27 0.08 13.52
CA GLN A 13 16.90 -0.82 12.54
C GLN A 13 16.18 -2.16 12.44
N MET A 14 15.79 -2.75 13.57
CA MET A 14 15.01 -3.98 13.61
C MET A 14 13.64 -3.78 12.96
N GLU A 15 12.95 -2.70 13.31
CA GLU A 15 11.65 -2.37 12.72
C GLU A 15 11.74 -2.18 11.21
N ARG A 16 12.74 -1.42 10.73
CA ARG A 16 13.00 -1.28 9.29
C ARG A 16 13.21 -2.64 8.64
N ARG A 17 14.07 -3.50 9.20
CA ARG A 17 14.34 -4.83 8.63
C ARG A 17 13.06 -5.64 8.51
N SER A 18 12.25 -5.68 9.56
CA SER A 18 10.98 -6.40 9.54
C SER A 18 9.99 -5.84 8.51
N ARG A 19 9.97 -4.52 8.28
CA ARG A 19 9.17 -3.90 7.20
C ARG A 19 9.69 -4.28 5.81
N ASP A 20 11.00 -4.25 5.59
CA ASP A 20 11.63 -4.63 4.32
C ASP A 20 11.38 -6.12 4.00
N GLU A 21 11.38 -7.00 5.01
CA GLU A 21 11.02 -8.41 4.86
C GLU A 21 9.54 -8.60 4.48
N ARG A 22 8.62 -7.82 5.06
CA ARG A 22 7.20 -7.85 4.68
C ARG A 22 6.96 -7.38 3.25
N GLN A 23 7.66 -6.34 2.79
CA GLN A 23 7.57 -5.91 1.38
C GLN A 23 7.90 -7.07 0.43
N LYS A 24 8.96 -7.83 0.71
CA LYS A 24 9.35 -9.00 -0.08
C LYS A 24 8.31 -10.12 -0.01
N LEU A 25 7.78 -10.39 1.20
CA LEU A 25 6.73 -11.39 1.40
C LEU A 25 5.50 -11.09 0.54
N ILE A 26 5.02 -9.84 0.58
CA ILE A 26 3.84 -9.41 -0.18
C ILE A 26 4.10 -9.51 -1.69
N MET A 27 5.27 -9.09 -2.17
CA MET A 27 5.61 -9.21 -3.59
C MET A 27 5.76 -10.65 -4.05
N ASN A 28 6.27 -11.56 -3.21
CA ASN A 28 6.31 -12.98 -3.53
C ASN A 28 4.89 -13.56 -3.64
N TRP A 29 4.01 -13.25 -2.68
CA TRP A 29 2.61 -13.64 -2.75
C TRP A 29 1.92 -13.09 -4.01
N ILE A 30 2.19 -11.84 -4.40
CA ILE A 30 1.67 -11.26 -5.65
C ILE A 30 2.14 -12.07 -6.86
N ARG A 31 3.43 -12.41 -6.95
CA ARG A 31 3.97 -13.21 -8.06
C ARG A 31 3.34 -14.58 -8.11
N ASP A 32 3.23 -15.26 -6.97
CA ASP A 32 2.67 -16.61 -6.88
C ASP A 32 1.18 -16.61 -7.24
N THR A 33 0.45 -15.56 -6.84
CA THR A 33 -0.99 -15.45 -7.06
C THR A 33 -1.34 -14.98 -8.46
N PHE A 34 -0.59 -14.02 -9.02
CA PHE A 34 -1.00 -13.30 -10.23
C PHE A 34 0.00 -13.40 -11.38
N GLY A 35 1.22 -13.89 -11.16
CA GLY A 35 2.33 -13.83 -12.12
C GLY A 35 2.14 -14.66 -13.39
N LEU A 36 1.19 -15.60 -13.39
CA LEU A 36 0.82 -16.39 -14.58
C LEU A 36 -0.46 -15.90 -15.26
N LEU A 37 -1.07 -14.81 -14.78
CA LEU A 37 -2.27 -14.27 -15.42
C LEU A 37 -1.92 -13.61 -16.77
N PRO A 38 -2.54 -14.05 -17.89
CA PRO A 38 -2.29 -13.45 -19.19
C PRO A 38 -2.64 -11.96 -19.22
N GLY A 39 -1.75 -11.14 -19.76
CA GLY A 39 -1.98 -9.70 -19.92
C GLY A 39 -1.73 -8.87 -18.66
N LEU A 40 -1.28 -9.48 -17.55
CA LEU A 40 -0.92 -8.78 -16.32
C LEU A 40 0.59 -8.80 -16.10
N ASP A 41 1.20 -7.62 -16.00
CA ASP A 41 2.59 -7.47 -15.54
C ASP A 41 2.61 -7.06 -14.06
N VAL A 42 2.81 -8.05 -13.19
CA VAL A 42 2.83 -7.86 -11.73
C VAL A 42 4.03 -7.05 -11.24
N GLU A 43 5.10 -6.95 -12.03
CA GLU A 43 6.30 -6.17 -11.67
C GLU A 43 6.27 -4.74 -12.23
N SER A 44 5.25 -4.40 -13.04
CA SER A 44 5.10 -3.07 -13.61
C SER A 44 4.87 -2.02 -12.51
N PRO A 45 5.66 -0.93 -12.48
CA PRO A 45 5.41 0.19 -11.58
C PRO A 45 4.02 0.79 -11.76
N ARG A 46 3.48 0.78 -12.98
CA ARG A 46 2.13 1.27 -13.28
C ARG A 46 1.08 0.43 -12.56
N GLU A 47 1.16 -0.88 -12.68
CA GLU A 47 0.21 -1.80 -12.08
C GLU A 47 0.26 -1.72 -10.54
N ARG A 48 1.46 -1.69 -9.96
CA ARG A 48 1.60 -1.52 -8.50
C ARG A 48 1.07 -0.16 -8.02
N ALA A 49 1.28 0.91 -8.80
CA ALA A 49 0.75 2.23 -8.50
C ALA A 49 -0.79 2.29 -8.61
N MET A 50 -1.39 1.62 -9.59
CA MET A 50 -2.85 1.54 -9.74
C MET A 50 -3.49 0.79 -8.57
N ARG A 51 -2.90 -0.32 -8.14
CA ARG A 51 -3.37 -1.05 -6.94
C ARG A 51 -3.23 -0.23 -5.68
N PHE A 52 -2.11 0.47 -5.50
CA PHE A 52 -1.97 1.40 -4.37
C PHE A 52 -3.00 2.54 -4.41
N LEU A 53 -3.24 3.13 -5.59
CA LEU A 53 -4.23 4.19 -5.78
C LEU A 53 -5.63 3.71 -5.41
N GLU A 54 -6.03 2.51 -5.82
CA GLU A 54 -7.33 1.94 -5.48
C GLU A 54 -7.54 1.86 -3.97
N GLU A 55 -6.61 1.25 -3.23
CA GLU A 55 -6.71 1.13 -1.76
C GLU A 55 -6.68 2.50 -1.06
N ALA A 56 -5.87 3.44 -1.56
CA ALA A 56 -5.84 4.80 -1.04
C ALA A 56 -7.17 5.53 -1.25
N LEU A 57 -7.83 5.31 -2.40
CA LEU A 57 -9.15 5.87 -2.69
C LEU A 57 -10.24 5.22 -1.82
N GLU A 58 -10.19 3.91 -1.61
CA GLU A 58 -11.11 3.21 -0.71
C GLU A 58 -10.99 3.72 0.73
N LEU A 59 -9.77 3.92 1.24
CA LEU A 59 -9.54 4.52 2.56
C LEU A 59 -10.05 5.98 2.62
N CYS A 60 -9.77 6.80 1.60
CA CYS A 60 -10.27 8.17 1.53
C CYS A 60 -11.81 8.22 1.51
N GLN A 61 -12.43 7.32 0.74
CA GLN A 61 -13.89 7.19 0.68
C GLN A 61 -14.46 6.82 2.05
N ALA A 62 -13.85 5.83 2.74
CA ALA A 62 -14.26 5.42 4.08
C ALA A 62 -14.08 6.56 5.12
N ALA A 63 -13.08 7.42 4.93
CA ALA A 63 -12.86 8.62 5.74
C ALA A 63 -13.80 9.78 5.39
N GLY A 64 -14.70 9.62 4.41
CA GLY A 64 -15.74 10.59 4.07
C GLY A 64 -15.38 11.58 2.98
N LEU A 65 -14.26 11.40 2.25
CA LEU A 65 -13.97 12.24 1.08
C LEU A 65 -14.97 11.96 -0.04
N THR A 66 -15.40 13.03 -0.70
CA THR A 66 -16.21 12.93 -1.91
C THR A 66 -15.32 12.73 -3.14
N GLN A 67 -15.92 12.28 -4.25
CA GLN A 67 -15.22 12.25 -5.54
C GLN A 67 -14.73 13.64 -5.96
N GLY A 68 -15.43 14.71 -5.58
CA GLY A 68 -15.02 16.09 -5.84
C GLY A 68 -13.73 16.47 -5.11
N ASP A 69 -13.59 16.04 -3.85
CA ASP A 69 -12.37 16.25 -3.06
C ASP A 69 -11.17 15.55 -3.70
N VAL A 70 -11.36 14.29 -4.10
CA VAL A 70 -10.34 13.50 -4.82
C VAL A 70 -9.94 14.18 -6.11
N TYR A 71 -10.91 14.62 -6.93
CA TYR A 71 -10.64 15.29 -8.20
C TYR A 71 -9.83 16.58 -8.01
N ASN A 72 -10.22 17.41 -7.04
CA ASN A 72 -9.52 18.66 -6.72
C ASN A 72 -8.08 18.39 -6.25
N MET A 73 -7.88 17.38 -5.40
CA MET A 73 -6.56 16.99 -4.90
C MET A 73 -5.66 16.42 -6.00
N ALA A 74 -6.24 15.61 -6.89
CA ALA A 74 -5.54 15.09 -8.07
C ALA A 74 -5.09 16.24 -8.98
N ARG A 75 -5.98 17.17 -9.32
CA ARG A 75 -5.64 18.35 -10.13
C ARG A 75 -4.52 19.18 -9.49
N TYR A 76 -4.57 19.39 -8.18
CA TYR A 76 -3.51 20.12 -7.46
C TYR A 76 -2.17 19.38 -7.51
N THR A 77 -2.17 18.07 -7.31
CA THR A 77 -0.95 17.24 -7.26
C THR A 77 -0.30 17.06 -8.64
N TYR A 78 -1.10 16.82 -9.67
CA TYR A 78 -0.59 16.70 -11.05
C TYR A 78 -0.30 18.06 -11.71
N GLY A 79 -0.68 19.18 -11.08
CA GLY A 79 -0.37 20.54 -11.53
C GLY A 79 1.04 21.04 -11.18
N ARG A 80 1.85 20.22 -10.48
CA ARG A 80 3.23 20.53 -10.08
C ARG A 80 4.21 19.48 -10.63
N PRO A 81 5.52 19.78 -10.69
CA PRO A 81 6.52 18.78 -11.03
C PRO A 81 6.45 17.56 -10.12
N ALA A 82 6.68 16.37 -10.69
CA ALA A 82 6.74 15.13 -9.92
C ALA A 82 7.87 15.19 -8.88
N GLY A 83 7.61 14.67 -7.69
CA GLY A 83 8.60 14.53 -6.62
C GLY A 83 9.50 13.30 -6.78
N VAL A 84 10.38 13.10 -5.79
CA VAL A 84 11.27 11.94 -5.72
C VAL A 84 10.53 10.77 -5.07
N LEU A 85 10.54 9.60 -5.70
CA LEU A 85 9.78 8.41 -5.25
C LEU A 85 9.97 8.09 -3.76
N ALA A 86 11.21 8.11 -3.26
CA ALA A 86 11.49 7.83 -1.85
C ALA A 86 10.86 8.86 -0.89
N GLN A 87 10.83 10.13 -1.29
CA GLN A 87 10.20 11.20 -0.51
C GLN A 87 8.68 11.05 -0.50
N GLU A 88 8.07 10.76 -1.66
CA GLU A 88 6.61 10.59 -1.77
C GLU A 88 6.13 9.34 -1.01
N ALA A 89 6.88 8.24 -1.07
CA ALA A 89 6.61 7.05 -0.27
C ALA A 89 6.65 7.33 1.24
N GLY A 90 7.63 8.13 1.69
CA GLY A 90 7.70 8.60 3.07
C GLY A 90 6.52 9.51 3.44
N GLY A 91 6.14 10.41 2.54
CA GLY A 91 4.98 11.30 2.68
C GLY A 91 3.68 10.56 2.89
N VAL A 92 3.42 9.52 2.08
CA VAL A 92 2.27 8.63 2.23
C VAL A 92 2.26 7.93 3.59
N ALA A 93 3.41 7.40 4.03
CA ALA A 93 3.48 6.66 5.30
C ALA A 93 3.15 7.56 6.51
N VAL A 94 3.67 8.80 6.54
CA VAL A 94 3.43 9.71 7.66
C VAL A 94 1.99 10.24 7.68
N THR A 95 1.38 10.48 6.51
CA THR A 95 -0.02 10.93 6.44
C THR A 95 -0.99 9.81 6.77
N LEU A 96 -0.68 8.56 6.39
CA LEU A 96 -1.45 7.39 6.82
C LEU A 96 -1.48 7.27 8.34
N TYR A 97 -0.33 7.43 9.02
CA TYR A 97 -0.30 7.37 10.49
C TYR A 97 -1.08 8.50 11.15
N ALA A 98 -0.98 9.73 10.62
CA ALA A 98 -1.79 10.84 11.13
C ALA A 98 -3.29 10.60 10.96
N LEU A 99 -3.71 10.04 9.81
CA LEU A 99 -5.11 9.70 9.56
C LEU A 99 -5.58 8.59 10.51
N CYS A 100 -4.82 7.51 10.62
CA CYS A 100 -5.14 6.39 11.51
C CYS A 100 -5.26 6.82 12.97
N GLU A 101 -4.39 7.73 13.45
CA GLU A 101 -4.49 8.29 14.80
C GLU A 101 -5.82 9.01 15.03
N VAL A 102 -6.25 9.88 14.09
CA VAL A 102 -7.54 10.58 14.17
C VAL A 102 -8.72 9.61 14.13
N LEU A 103 -8.61 8.52 13.39
CA LEU A 103 -9.64 7.48 13.28
C LEU A 103 -9.62 6.47 14.45
N GLY A 104 -8.63 6.52 15.34
CA GLY A 104 -8.47 5.55 16.42
C GLY A 104 -8.09 4.15 15.95
N ILE A 105 -7.38 4.05 14.82
CA ILE A 105 -6.98 2.78 14.17
C ILE A 105 -5.48 2.57 14.35
N SER A 106 -5.07 1.36 14.73
CA SER A 106 -3.65 0.98 14.64
C SER A 106 -3.31 0.61 13.20
N ALA A 107 -2.54 1.47 12.53
CA ALA A 107 -2.09 1.21 11.15
C ALA A 107 -1.31 -0.11 11.02
N ALA A 108 -0.50 -0.46 12.03
CA ALA A 108 0.24 -1.72 12.05
C ALA A 108 -0.67 -2.94 12.22
N GLN A 109 -1.70 -2.84 13.07
CA GLN A 109 -2.65 -3.94 13.23
C GLN A 109 -3.48 -4.15 11.95
N ALA A 110 -3.94 -3.07 11.33
CA ALA A 110 -4.66 -3.13 10.06
C ALA A 110 -3.81 -3.76 8.95
N GLU A 111 -2.51 -3.43 8.88
CA GLU A 111 -1.55 -4.10 7.98
C GLU A 111 -1.50 -5.61 8.24
N PHE A 112 -1.37 -6.04 9.50
CA PHE A 112 -1.26 -7.45 9.86
C PHE A 112 -2.53 -8.25 9.57
N ASP A 113 -3.69 -7.68 9.86
CA ASP A 113 -4.98 -8.31 9.61
C ASP A 113 -5.19 -8.51 8.09
N GLU A 114 -4.83 -7.50 7.28
CA GLU A 114 -4.93 -7.59 5.83
C GLU A 114 -3.94 -8.60 5.24
N ILE A 115 -2.70 -8.65 5.72
CA ILE A 115 -1.73 -9.69 5.32
C ILE A 115 -2.30 -11.07 5.65
N GLY A 116 -2.86 -11.28 6.84
CA GLY A 116 -3.50 -12.55 7.20
C GLY A 116 -4.65 -12.91 6.25
N ARG A 117 -5.49 -11.93 5.91
CA ARG A 117 -6.64 -12.12 5.02
C ARG A 117 -6.22 -12.49 3.59
N VAL A 118 -5.24 -11.80 3.00
CA VAL A 118 -4.84 -12.08 1.61
C VAL A 118 -4.12 -13.43 1.48
N MET A 119 -3.46 -13.88 2.54
CA MET A 119 -2.78 -15.18 2.56
C MET A 119 -3.77 -16.36 2.73
N ASP A 120 -4.94 -16.14 3.33
CA ASP A 120 -5.96 -17.17 3.57
C ASP A 120 -6.90 -17.38 2.36
N ILE A 121 -7.09 -16.36 1.54
CA ILE A 121 -7.96 -16.46 0.35
C ILE A 121 -7.23 -17.22 -0.77
N SER A 122 -7.93 -18.18 -1.39
CA SER A 122 -7.37 -18.99 -2.48
C SER A 122 -6.96 -18.13 -3.69
N PRO A 123 -5.81 -18.44 -4.34
CA PRO A 123 -5.33 -17.70 -5.50
C PRO A 123 -6.39 -17.53 -6.60
N ASP A 124 -7.13 -18.59 -6.94
CA ASP A 124 -8.17 -18.57 -7.98
C ASP A 124 -9.25 -17.50 -7.75
N LYS A 125 -9.63 -17.27 -6.48
CA LYS A 125 -10.62 -16.23 -6.14
C LYS A 125 -10.07 -14.83 -6.38
N PHE A 126 -8.81 -14.62 -6.06
CA PHE A 126 -8.15 -13.33 -6.31
C PHE A 126 -7.93 -13.09 -7.80
N GLN A 127 -7.48 -14.12 -8.51
CA GLN A 127 -7.32 -14.09 -9.95
C GLN A 127 -8.63 -13.74 -10.67
N ALA A 128 -9.74 -14.41 -10.33
CA ALA A 128 -11.04 -14.13 -10.93
C ALA A 128 -11.50 -12.68 -10.70
N ARG A 129 -11.28 -12.14 -9.48
CA ARG A 129 -11.58 -10.73 -9.18
C ARG A 129 -10.73 -9.77 -10.01
N HIS A 130 -9.46 -10.08 -10.19
CA HIS A 130 -8.54 -9.23 -10.95
C HIS A 130 -8.88 -9.25 -12.45
N VAL A 131 -9.17 -10.42 -13.02
CA VAL A 131 -9.63 -10.56 -14.41
C VAL A 131 -10.90 -9.73 -14.66
N ALA A 132 -11.87 -9.79 -13.74
CA ALA A 132 -13.10 -8.99 -13.86
C ALA A 132 -12.87 -7.46 -13.82
N LYS A 133 -11.73 -7.00 -13.26
CA LYS A 133 -11.31 -5.59 -13.32
C LYS A 133 -10.66 -5.28 -14.66
N MET A 134 -9.73 -6.13 -15.11
CA MET A 134 -9.09 -6.02 -16.42
C MET A 134 -10.09 -5.97 -17.58
N GLU A 135 -11.16 -6.79 -17.53
CA GLU A 135 -12.25 -6.78 -18.52
C GLU A 135 -13.00 -5.45 -18.59
N LYS A 136 -13.01 -4.67 -17.49
CA LYS A 136 -13.58 -3.33 -17.42
C LYS A 136 -12.57 -2.23 -17.75
N GLY A 137 -11.31 -2.59 -18.03
CA GLY A 137 -10.23 -1.66 -18.32
C GLY A 137 -9.73 -0.86 -17.12
N ILE A 138 -9.99 -1.36 -15.90
CA ILE A 138 -9.52 -0.77 -14.63
C ILE A 138 -8.61 -1.72 -13.87
#